data_AF-A0AAE6V7E4-F1
#
_entry.id   AF-A0AAE6V7E4-F1
#
_cell.length_a   1.000
_cell.length_b   1.000
_cell.length_c   1.000
_cell.angle_alpha   90.00
_cell.angle_beta   90.00
_cell.angle_gamma   90.00
#
_symmetry.space_group_name_H-M   'P 1'
#
loop_
_entity.id
_entity.type
_entity.pdbx_description
1 polymer ?
#
loop_
_entity_poly.entity_id
_entity_poly.type
_entity_poly.pdbx_seq_one_letter_code
_entity_poly.pdbx_strand_id
1 'polypeptide(L)'
;MLYSERMERALDHLLDRLEERFDPDWFAWCRDFNKHTEYVLCLETAVDALDDSDSKVPALLLDRIHELARIMRMSGRGLDRLPSL
;
A
#
# COMPACT_ATOMS: atom_id res chain seq x y z
N MET A 1 -14.92 -8.15 8.24
CA MET A 1 -13.89 -8.77 7.37
C MET A 1 -12.54 -8.32 7.92
N LEU A 2 -12.05 -8.96 9.00
CA LEU A 2 -11.00 -8.42 9.88
C LEU A 2 -9.64 -8.11 9.21
N TYR A 3 -9.33 -8.79 8.11
CA TYR A 3 -8.09 -8.56 7.36
C TYR A 3 -8.15 -7.27 6.53
N SER A 4 -9.33 -6.92 6.00
CA SER A 4 -9.54 -5.72 5.18
C SER A 4 -9.31 -4.45 6.00
N GLU A 5 -9.99 -4.33 7.14
CA GLU A 5 -9.91 -3.14 8.01
C GLU A 5 -8.51 -2.90 8.58
N ARG A 6 -7.75 -3.97 8.87
CA ARG A 6 -6.37 -3.85 9.37
C ARG A 6 -5.42 -3.39 8.27
N MET A 7 -5.61 -3.84 7.04
CA MET A 7 -4.80 -3.42 5.90
C MET A 7 -5.09 -1.97 5.53
N GLU A 8 -6.38 -1.60 5.47
CA GLU A 8 -6.84 -0.24 5.21
C GLU A 8 -6.19 0.77 6.15
N ARG A 9 -6.26 0.53 7.47
CA ARG A 9 -5.62 1.40 8.48
C ARG A 9 -4.09 1.45 8.34
N ALA A 10 -3.46 0.32 7.99
CA ALA A 10 -2.02 0.26 7.86
C ALA A 10 -1.53 1.05 6.64
N LEU A 11 -2.30 1.04 5.55
CA LEU A 11 -2.07 1.87 4.37
C LEU A 11 -2.38 3.34 4.65
N ASP A 12 -3.47 3.66 5.34
CA ASP A 12 -3.76 5.04 5.73
C ASP A 12 -2.63 5.67 6.53
N HIS A 13 -2.11 4.94 7.53
CA HIS A 13 -0.95 5.40 8.30
C HIS A 13 0.33 5.53 7.47
N LEU A 14 0.51 4.71 6.43
CA LEU A 14 1.61 4.88 5.50
C LEU A 14 1.42 6.15 4.68
N LEU A 15 0.22 6.35 4.12
CA LEU A 15 -0.13 7.51 3.31
C LEU A 15 -0.02 8.81 4.11
N ASP A 16 -0.53 8.88 5.34
CA ASP A 16 -0.37 10.07 6.22
C ASP A 16 1.09 10.52 6.34
N ARG A 17 2.04 9.57 6.37
CA ARG A 17 3.47 9.88 6.49
C ARG A 17 4.13 10.24 5.16
N LEU A 18 3.48 9.90 4.06
CA LEU A 18 3.93 10.15 2.70
C LEU A 18 3.28 11.39 2.08
N GLU A 19 2.22 11.94 2.67
CA GLU A 19 1.46 13.09 2.16
C GLU A 19 2.34 14.26 1.73
N GLU A 20 3.27 14.70 2.57
CA GLU A 20 4.18 15.83 2.26
C GLU A 20 5.24 15.51 1.18
N ARG A 21 5.37 14.24 0.78
CA ARG A 21 6.38 13.75 -0.18
C ARG A 21 5.78 13.42 -1.54
N PHE A 22 4.46 13.30 -1.61
CA PHE A 22 3.74 12.88 -2.78
C PHE A 22 3.29 14.09 -3.58
N ASP A 23 3.27 13.92 -4.90
CA ASP A 23 2.43 14.75 -5.72
C ASP A 23 0.94 14.58 -5.28
N PRO A 24 0.16 15.67 -5.15
CA PRO A 24 -1.21 15.62 -4.65
C PRO A 24 -2.14 14.70 -5.45
N ASP A 25 -1.95 14.57 -6.77
CA ASP A 25 -2.81 13.74 -7.61
C ASP A 25 -2.54 12.25 -7.35
N TRP A 26 -1.27 11.88 -7.23
CA TRP A 26 -0.85 10.53 -6.85
C TRP A 26 -1.32 10.16 -5.44
N PHE A 27 -1.30 11.11 -4.51
CA PHE A 27 -1.81 10.91 -3.16
C PHE A 27 -3.33 10.64 -3.16
N ALA A 28 -4.09 11.39 -3.95
CA ALA A 28 -5.52 11.21 -4.10
C ALA A 28 -5.85 9.81 -4.65
N TRP A 29 -5.13 9.34 -5.67
CA TRP A 29 -5.30 7.98 -6.21
C TRP A 29 -5.00 6.90 -5.17
N CYS A 30 -3.92 7.03 -4.41
CA CYS A 30 -3.61 6.07 -3.35
C CYS A 30 -4.73 5.95 -2.31
N ARG A 31 -5.33 7.08 -1.90
CA ARG A 31 -6.45 7.10 -0.96
C ARG A 31 -7.70 6.43 -1.54
N ASP A 32 -7.98 6.67 -2.81
CA ASP A 32 -9.14 6.08 -3.48
C ASP A 32 -8.99 4.55 -3.58
N PHE A 33 -7.81 4.06 -3.99
CA PHE A 33 -7.52 2.63 -4.01
C PHE A 33 -7.63 1.98 -2.62
N ASN A 34 -7.13 2.65 -1.58
CA ASN A 34 -7.25 2.12 -0.21
C ASN A 34 -8.72 1.98 0.22
N LYS A 35 -9.52 3.02 -0.04
CA LYS A 35 -10.97 3.05 0.26
C LYS A 35 -11.76 1.99 -0.51
N HIS A 36 -11.33 1.67 -1.74
CA HIS A 36 -11.95 0.65 -2.58
C HIS A 36 -11.39 -0.77 -2.35
N THR A 37 -10.57 -0.97 -1.32
CA THR A 37 -9.91 -2.24 -0.97
C THR A 37 -8.93 -2.77 -2.02
N GLU A 38 -8.51 -1.91 -2.93
CA GLU A 38 -7.54 -2.17 -4.00
C GLU A 38 -6.11 -2.00 -3.45
N TYR A 39 -5.81 -2.69 -2.36
CA TYR A 39 -4.61 -2.48 -1.55
C TYR A 39 -3.28 -2.69 -2.30
N VAL A 40 -3.26 -3.61 -3.27
CA VAL A 40 -2.07 -3.85 -4.11
C VAL A 40 -1.82 -2.64 -5.00
N LEU A 41 -2.84 -2.16 -5.71
CA LEU A 41 -2.76 -0.97 -6.55
C LEU A 41 -2.39 0.25 -5.72
N CYS A 42 -2.96 0.42 -4.52
CA CYS A 42 -2.58 1.48 -3.59
C CYS A 42 -1.07 1.46 -3.27
N LEU A 43 -0.50 0.29 -3.02
CA LEU A 43 0.92 0.18 -2.68
C LEU A 43 1.82 0.35 -3.90
N GLU A 44 1.42 -0.16 -5.07
CA GLU A 44 2.12 0.05 -6.34
C GLU A 44 2.19 1.54 -6.68
N THR A 45 1.05 2.23 -6.65
CA THR A 45 0.99 3.69 -6.88
C THR A 45 1.84 4.47 -5.87
N ALA A 46 1.88 4.02 -4.61
CA ALA A 46 2.71 4.66 -3.59
C ALA A 46 4.21 4.46 -3.85
N VAL A 47 4.63 3.33 -4.41
CA VAL A 47 6.03 3.10 -4.81
C VAL A 47 6.38 3.93 -6.03
N ASP A 48 5.51 3.97 -7.04
CA ASP A 48 5.72 4.76 -8.25
C ASP A 48 5.82 6.27 -7.93
N ALA A 49 4.94 6.78 -7.06
CA ALA A 49 5.00 8.18 -6.61
C ALA A 49 6.29 8.52 -5.84
N LEU A 50 6.88 7.54 -5.15
CA LEU A 50 8.16 7.70 -4.47
C LEU A 50 9.34 7.64 -5.41
N ASP A 51 9.27 6.83 -6.47
CA ASP A 51 10.31 6.72 -7.50
C ASP A 51 10.38 8.00 -8.35
N ASP A 52 9.23 8.62 -8.63
CA ASP A 52 9.14 9.91 -9.35
C ASP A 52 9.49 11.13 -8.46
N SER A 53 9.58 10.94 -7.13
CA SER A 53 9.90 12.01 -6.19
C SER A 53 11.41 12.17 -6.00
N ASP A 54 11.94 13.38 -6.19
CA ASP A 54 13.33 13.75 -5.83
C ASP A 54 13.58 13.70 -4.31
N SER A 55 12.55 13.47 -3.50
CA SER A 55 12.62 13.48 -2.04
C SER A 55 13.19 12.17 -1.50
N LYS A 56 14.23 12.29 -0.66
CA LYS A 56 14.78 11.13 0.06
C LYS A 56 13.73 10.49 0.97
N VAL A 57 13.45 9.22 0.74
CA VAL A 57 12.57 8.41 1.59
C VAL A 57 13.32 7.91 2.82
N PRO A 58 12.85 8.19 4.05
CA PRO A 58 13.41 7.62 5.26
C PRO A 58 13.39 6.08 5.25
N ALA A 59 14.48 5.43 5.69
CA ALA A 59 14.60 3.97 5.70
C ALA A 59 13.43 3.26 6.43
N LEU A 60 12.95 3.84 7.53
CA LEU A 60 11.80 3.30 8.28
C LEU A 60 10.50 3.25 7.46
N LEU A 61 10.33 4.16 6.49
CA LEU A 61 9.17 4.14 5.59
C LEU A 61 9.33 3.08 4.50
N LEU A 62 10.53 2.91 3.96
CA LEU A 62 10.86 1.83 3.03
C LEU A 62 10.66 0.45 3.67
N ASP A 63 11.11 0.27 4.91
CA ASP A 63 10.90 -0.96 5.67
C ASP A 63 9.42 -1.27 5.84
N ARG A 64 8.60 -0.23 6.09
CA ARG A 64 7.15 -0.37 6.23
C ARG A 64 6.47 -0.75 4.91
N ILE A 65 6.88 -0.15 3.79
CA ILE A 65 6.40 -0.50 2.45
C ILE A 65 6.72 -1.97 2.14
N HIS A 66 7.95 -2.41 2.39
CA HIS A 66 8.35 -3.79 2.19
C HIS A 66 7.59 -4.78 3.08
N GLU A 67 7.31 -4.41 4.33
CA GLU A 67 6.50 -5.22 5.25
C GLU A 67 5.08 -5.42 4.71
N LEU A 68 4.42 -4.34 4.28
CA LEU A 68 3.07 -4.40 3.72
C LEU A 68 3.03 -5.22 2.42
N ALA A 69 4.00 -5.04 1.52
CA ALA A 69 4.12 -5.84 0.31
C ALA A 69 4.26 -7.33 0.62
N ARG A 70 5.04 -7.69 1.65
CA ARG A 70 5.19 -9.08 2.10
C ARG A 70 3.86 -9.65 2.62
N ILE A 71 3.14 -8.89 3.45
CA ILE A 71 1.84 -9.30 4.00
C ILE A 71 0.83 -9.53 2.87
N MET A 72 0.72 -8.60 1.92
CA MET A 72 -0.17 -8.73 0.76
C MET A 72 0.14 -9.95 -0.09
N ARG A 73 1.43 -10.22 -0.35
CA ARG A 73 1.88 -11.41 -1.10
C ARG A 73 1.54 -12.71 -0.38
N MET A 74 1.64 -12.74 0.94
CA MET A 74 1.28 -13.94 1.72
C MET A 74 -0.22 -14.20 1.70
N SER A 75 -1.04 -13.15 1.69
CA SER A 75 -2.50 -13.26 1.65
C SER A 75 -3.03 -13.66 0.27
N GLY A 76 -2.39 -13.23 -0.82
CA GLY A 76 -2.72 -13.68 -2.18
C GLY A 76 -2.47 -15.19 -2.38
N ARG A 77 -1.35 -15.72 -1.84
CA ARG A 77 -1.04 -17.16 -1.89
C ARG A 77 -2.01 -18.05 -1.09
N GLY A 78 -2.78 -17.47 -0.17
CA GLY A 78 -3.82 -18.19 0.57
C GLY A 78 -5.07 -18.48 -0.27
N LEU A 79 -5.34 -17.65 -1.28
CA LEU A 79 -6.48 -17.81 -2.21
C LEU A 79 -6.18 -18.81 -3.32
N ASP A 80 -4.94 -18.89 -3.81
CA ASP A 80 -4.52 -19.86 -4.85
C ASP A 80 -4.49 -21.33 -4.36
N ARG A 81 -4.75 -21.58 -3.07
CA ARG A 81 -4.79 -22.93 -2.46
C ARG A 81 -6.20 -23.46 -2.21
N LEU A 82 -7.24 -22.82 -2.73
CA LEU A 82 -8.55 -23.46 -2.81
C LEU A 82 -8.53 -24.45 -3.97
N PRO A 83 -8.64 -25.77 -3.72
CA PRO A 83 -8.77 -26.73 -4.81
C PRO A 83 -10.07 -26.39 -5.55
N SER A 84 -9.96 -26.24 -6.87
CA SER A 84 -11.10 -26.11 -7.77
C SER A 84 -12.05 -27.29 -7.50
N LEU A 85 -13.21 -26.99 -6.92
CA LEU A 85 -14.31 -27.96 -6.79
C LEU A 85 -15.05 -28.09 -8.12
#